data_AF-A0A7X4CZL4-F1
#
_entry.id   AF-A0A7X4CZL4-F1
#
_cell.length_a   1.000
_cell.length_b   1.000
_cell.length_c   1.000
_cell.angle_alpha   90.00
_cell.angle_beta   90.00
_cell.angle_gamma   90.00
#
_symmetry.space_group_name_H-M   'P 1'
#
loop_
_entity.id
_entity.type
_entity.pdbx_description
1 polymer ?
#
loop_
_entity_poly.entity_id
_entity_poly.type
_entity_poly.pdbx_seq_one_letter_code
_entity_poly.pdbx_strand_id
1 'polypeptide(L)'
;MSLISLAPKIVAGSALAGFGLAFGRDVYRQVKKNWLILVVVGSIVFLLFGIFISAVWVSRNYRTWAGSLFKRIGAILSLCGCYLVTYFLILFVDFLIETDPQQNDLETVLTHDTGTAYLVGLAIQNLILLAGLVVGLRQRRKRGIAWDTEASNIAFFEDHGLEPLDDENFRDEEGNRYRLKNVFNSELEFQAEGRRGKRGYILFDENGKYVSWSGLTNIS
;
A
#
# COMPACT_ATOMS: atom_id res chain seq x y z
N MET A 1 -14.56 -16.57 3.77
CA MET A 1 -14.00 -15.77 4.88
C MET A 1 -14.79 -16.09 6.15
N SER A 2 -14.15 -16.53 7.23
CA SER A 2 -14.86 -16.91 8.46
C SER A 2 -15.26 -15.67 9.28
N LEU A 3 -16.43 -15.72 9.93
CA LEU A 3 -16.95 -14.70 10.87
C LEU A 3 -15.92 -14.30 11.95
N ILE A 4 -15.05 -15.24 12.35
CA ILE A 4 -13.97 -15.05 13.32
C ILE A 4 -12.91 -14.04 12.83
N SER A 5 -12.68 -13.95 11.51
CA SER A 5 -11.72 -12.99 10.92
C SER A 5 -12.30 -11.58 10.72
N LEU A 6 -13.62 -11.43 10.82
CA LEU A 6 -14.35 -10.17 10.67
C LEU A 6 -14.57 -9.45 12.00
N ALA A 7 -14.82 -10.19 13.09
CA ALA A 7 -15.07 -9.60 14.40
C ALA A 7 -13.92 -8.70 14.93
N PRO A 8 -12.63 -9.08 14.83
CA PRO A 8 -11.53 -8.21 15.26
C PRO A 8 -11.44 -6.92 14.44
N LYS A 9 -11.76 -6.97 13.14
CA LYS A 9 -11.73 -5.80 12.25
C LYS A 9 -12.84 -4.82 12.58
N ILE A 10 -14.03 -5.33 12.88
CA ILE A 10 -15.20 -4.51 13.24
C ILE A 10 -14.97 -3.87 14.61
N VAL A 11 -14.57 -4.65 15.62
CA VAL A 11 -14.33 -4.16 16.98
C VAL A 11 -13.18 -3.15 17.02
N ALA A 12 -12.06 -3.43 16.35
CA ALA A 12 -10.94 -2.49 16.26
C ALA A 12 -11.33 -1.22 15.49
N GLY A 13 -12.11 -1.35 14.41
CA GLY A 13 -12.60 -0.22 13.63
C GLY A 13 -13.53 0.69 14.46
N SER A 14 -14.46 0.11 15.21
CA SER A 14 -15.36 0.85 16.10
C SER A 14 -14.62 1.54 17.25
N ALA A 15 -13.63 0.87 17.85
CA ALA A 15 -12.81 1.45 18.92
C ALA A 15 -11.95 2.63 18.40
N LEU A 16 -11.32 2.48 17.23
CA LEU A 16 -10.56 3.55 16.59
C LEU A 16 -11.45 4.75 16.22
N ALA A 17 -12.65 4.49 15.69
CA ALA A 17 -13.60 5.55 15.36
C ALA A 17 -14.10 6.29 16.60
N GLY A 18 -14.42 5.58 17.69
CA GLY A 18 -14.84 6.17 18.96
C GLY A 18 -13.74 7.02 19.61
N PHE A 19 -12.51 6.50 19.64
CA PHE A 19 -11.35 7.23 20.13
C PHE A 19 -11.05 8.47 19.28
N GLY A 20 -11.05 8.33 17.95
CA GLY A 20 -10.82 9.44 17.02
C GLY A 20 -11.86 10.55 17.13
N LEU A 21 -13.13 10.21 17.37
CA LEU A 21 -14.22 11.18 17.52
C LEU A 21 -14.13 11.92 18.86
N ALA A 22 -13.84 11.20 19.96
CA ALA A 22 -13.64 11.81 21.27
C ALA A 22 -12.41 12.75 21.27
N PHE A 23 -11.28 12.28 20.75
CA PHE A 23 -10.07 13.06 20.60
C PHE A 23 -10.27 14.28 19.67
N GLY A 24 -10.92 14.07 18.53
CA GLY A 24 -11.21 15.15 17.58
C GLY A 24 -12.10 16.24 18.18
N ARG A 25 -13.06 15.88 19.02
CA ARG A 25 -13.93 16.84 19.72
C ARG A 25 -13.16 17.68 20.74
N ASP A 26 -12.26 17.06 21.50
CA ASP A 26 -11.48 17.77 22.52
C ASP A 26 -10.41 18.67 21.88
N VAL A 27 -9.75 18.18 20.83
CA VAL A 27 -8.89 18.98 19.96
C VAL A 27 -9.68 20.17 19.42
N TYR A 28 -10.85 19.95 18.80
CA TYR A 28 -11.69 21.01 18.22
C TYR A 28 -12.06 22.12 19.22
N ARG A 29 -12.40 21.77 20.46
CA ARG A 29 -12.75 22.74 21.51
C ARG A 29 -11.59 23.64 21.90
N GLN A 30 -10.39 23.09 22.05
CA GLN A 30 -9.18 23.87 22.36
C GLN A 30 -8.72 24.70 21.16
N VAL A 31 -8.85 24.12 19.98
CA VAL A 31 -8.46 24.67 18.68
C VAL A 31 -9.26 25.89 18.24
N LYS A 32 -10.56 25.98 18.57
CA LYS A 32 -11.41 27.09 18.11
C LYS A 32 -10.85 28.46 18.51
N LYS A 33 -10.02 28.48 19.56
CA LYS A 33 -9.32 29.66 20.07
C LYS A 33 -8.05 29.99 19.27
N ASN A 34 -7.34 28.97 18.77
CA ASN A 34 -6.02 29.08 18.13
C ASN A 34 -5.96 28.26 16.84
N TRP A 35 -6.47 28.81 15.72
CA TRP A 35 -6.51 28.13 14.41
C TRP A 35 -5.12 27.72 13.88
N LEU A 36 -4.06 28.42 14.29
CA LEU A 36 -2.69 28.10 13.92
C LEU A 36 -2.28 26.69 14.38
N ILE A 37 -2.73 26.27 15.58
CA ILE A 37 -2.43 24.95 16.13
C ILE A 37 -3.04 23.84 15.26
N LEU A 38 -4.24 24.05 14.68
CA LEU A 38 -4.81 23.08 13.73
C LEU A 38 -3.95 22.87 12.51
N VAL A 39 -3.47 23.98 11.93
CA VAL A 39 -2.65 23.91 10.72
C VAL A 39 -1.39 23.12 11.03
N VAL A 40 -0.74 23.40 12.16
CA VAL A 40 0.47 22.68 12.58
C VAL A 40 0.19 21.19 12.83
N VAL A 41 -0.86 20.84 13.58
CA VAL A 41 -1.23 19.44 13.84
C VAL A 41 -1.58 18.71 12.55
N GLY A 42 -2.36 19.35 11.67
CA GLY A 42 -2.69 18.81 10.35
C GLY A 42 -1.44 18.57 9.48
N SER A 43 -0.49 19.51 9.50
CA SER A 43 0.80 19.35 8.83
C SER A 43 1.62 18.19 9.42
N ILE A 44 1.65 18.02 10.74
CA ILE A 44 2.32 16.88 11.39
C ILE A 44 1.72 15.57 10.91
N VAL A 45 0.39 15.42 10.93
CA VAL A 45 -0.29 14.20 10.46
C VAL A 45 0.02 13.92 8.99
N PHE A 46 0.01 14.94 8.14
CA PHE A 46 0.36 14.81 6.73
C PHE A 46 1.82 14.36 6.53
N LEU A 47 2.76 14.91 7.31
CA LEU A 47 4.17 14.53 7.23
C LEU A 47 4.43 13.13 7.77
N LEU A 48 3.73 12.70 8.82
CA LEU A 48 3.77 11.32 9.31
C LEU A 48 3.27 10.33 8.24
N PHE A 49 2.22 10.69 7.51
CA PHE A 49 1.80 9.91 6.34
C PHE A 49 2.89 9.90 5.24
N GLY A 50 3.57 11.02 5.02
CA GLY A 50 4.74 11.11 4.14
C GLY A 50 5.87 10.16 4.54
N ILE A 51 6.23 10.10 5.83
CA ILE A 51 7.21 9.17 6.39
C ILE A 51 6.82 7.72 6.07
N PHE A 52 5.55 7.36 6.31
CA PHE A 52 5.03 6.02 6.02
C PHE A 52 5.17 5.66 4.54
N ILE A 53 4.70 6.53 3.63
CA ILE A 53 4.74 6.27 2.18
C ILE A 53 6.17 6.17 1.68
N SER A 54 7.05 7.07 2.12
CA SER A 54 8.46 7.05 1.75
C SER A 54 9.14 5.77 2.23
N ALA A 55 8.87 5.32 3.46
CA ALA A 55 9.37 4.05 3.98
C ALA A 55 8.90 2.83 3.16
N VAL A 56 7.63 2.82 2.74
CA VAL A 56 7.10 1.77 1.83
C VAL A 56 7.87 1.78 0.51
N TRP A 57 8.16 2.95 -0.06
CA TRP A 57 8.83 3.06 -1.35
C TRP A 57 10.31 2.67 -1.27
N VAL A 58 11.00 3.03 -0.19
CA VAL A 58 12.39 2.60 0.04
C VAL A 58 12.51 1.07 0.06
N SER A 59 11.59 0.39 0.74
CA SER A 59 11.64 -1.06 0.96
C SER A 59 11.01 -1.89 -0.16
N ARG A 60 10.28 -1.26 -1.10
CA ARG A 60 9.62 -1.92 -2.22
C ARG A 60 10.61 -2.42 -3.28
N ASN A 61 10.19 -3.46 -4.01
CA ASN A 61 10.91 -3.99 -5.16
C ASN A 61 10.49 -3.29 -6.45
N TYR A 62 11.44 -3.11 -7.36
CA TYR A 62 11.22 -2.55 -8.70
C TYR A 62 11.75 -3.49 -9.79
N ARG A 63 11.13 -3.45 -10.97
CA ARG A 63 11.42 -4.39 -12.08
C ARG A 63 12.82 -4.17 -12.66
N THR A 64 13.26 -2.91 -12.73
CA THR A 64 14.58 -2.53 -13.25
C THR A 64 15.48 -1.98 -12.15
N TRP A 65 16.78 -2.27 -12.25
CA TRP A 65 17.78 -1.81 -11.28
C TRP A 65 17.90 -0.28 -11.25
N ALA A 66 17.95 0.37 -12.43
CA ALA A 66 18.07 1.82 -12.54
C ALA A 66 16.82 2.52 -12.00
N GLY A 67 15.63 2.05 -12.39
CA GLY A 67 14.36 2.55 -11.87
C GLY A 67 14.22 2.34 -10.35
N SER A 68 14.80 1.25 -9.82
CA SER A 68 14.90 1.02 -8.37
C SER A 68 15.74 2.08 -7.67
N LEU A 69 16.92 2.39 -8.22
CA LEU A 69 17.85 3.35 -7.63
C LEU A 69 17.24 4.75 -7.54
N PHE A 70 16.69 5.27 -8.64
CA PHE A 70 16.08 6.60 -8.67
C PHE A 70 14.91 6.73 -7.69
N LYS A 71 14.02 5.72 -7.64
CA LYS A 71 12.86 5.75 -6.75
C LYS A 71 13.26 5.66 -5.28
N ARG A 72 14.31 4.89 -4.95
CA ARG A 72 14.83 4.79 -3.58
C ARG A 72 15.50 6.09 -3.15
N ILE A 73 16.30 6.71 -4.00
CA ILE A 73 16.92 8.01 -3.71
C ILE A 73 15.83 9.06 -3.45
N GLY A 74 14.84 9.16 -4.34
CA GLY A 74 13.72 10.08 -4.16
C GLY A 74 12.92 9.81 -2.87
N ALA A 75 12.69 8.54 -2.54
CA ALA A 75 12.01 8.15 -1.31
C ALA A 75 12.84 8.44 -0.06
N ILE A 76 14.17 8.27 -0.08
CA ILE A 76 15.06 8.62 1.03
C ILE A 76 15.07 10.14 1.23
N LEU A 77 15.20 10.92 0.16
CA LEU A 77 15.16 12.39 0.24
C LEU A 77 13.82 12.89 0.81
N SER A 78 12.70 12.33 0.33
CA SER A 78 11.39 12.63 0.88
C SER A 78 11.26 12.20 2.33
N LEU A 79 11.76 11.02 2.71
CA LEU A 79 11.77 10.55 4.09
C LEU A 79 12.53 11.50 5.00
N CYS A 80 13.76 11.88 4.63
CA CYS A 80 14.58 12.83 5.39
C CYS A 80 13.87 14.19 5.52
N GLY A 81 13.31 14.71 4.41
CA GLY A 81 12.54 15.95 4.42
C GLY A 81 11.35 15.91 5.38
N CYS A 82 10.52 14.86 5.28
CA CYS A 82 9.38 14.71 6.18
C CYS A 82 9.80 14.55 7.64
N TYR A 83 10.86 13.77 7.91
CA TYR A 83 11.36 13.55 9.26
C TYR A 83 11.86 14.85 9.90
N LEU A 84 12.68 15.62 9.18
CA LEU A 84 13.23 16.90 9.67
C LEU A 84 12.15 17.96 9.87
N VAL A 85 11.22 18.11 8.93
CA VAL A 85 10.12 19.08 9.07
C VAL A 85 9.20 18.70 10.22
N THR A 86 8.88 17.41 10.38
CA THR A 86 8.03 16.98 11.51
C THR A 86 8.73 17.24 12.85
N TYR A 87 10.03 16.97 12.95
CA TYR A 87 10.82 17.27 14.14
C TYR A 87 10.79 18.77 14.47
N PHE A 88 11.01 19.63 13.47
CA PHE A 88 10.94 21.09 13.65
C PHE A 88 9.55 21.56 14.07
N LEU A 89 8.48 20.99 13.49
CA LEU A 89 7.11 21.35 13.87
C LEU A 89 6.79 20.96 15.32
N ILE A 90 7.33 19.85 15.83
CA ILE A 90 7.16 19.46 17.24
C ILE A 90 7.83 20.51 18.15
N LEU A 91 9.09 20.87 17.87
CA LEU A 91 9.78 21.96 18.59
C LEU A 91 9.00 23.28 18.54
N PHE A 92 8.40 23.58 17.38
CA PHE A 92 7.62 24.80 17.19
C PHE A 92 6.31 24.80 17.99
N VAL A 93 5.64 23.65 18.11
CA VAL A 93 4.45 23.51 18.98
C VAL A 93 4.83 23.77 20.43
N ASP A 94 5.93 23.18 20.91
CA ASP A 94 6.37 23.36 22.30
C ASP A 94 6.72 24.84 22.58
N PHE A 95 7.39 25.51 21.63
CA PHE A 95 7.65 26.96 21.71
C PHE A 95 6.35 27.79 21.75
N LEU A 96 5.35 27.45 20.94
CA LEU A 96 4.05 28.13 20.95
C LEU A 96 3.30 27.95 22.28
N ILE A 97 3.43 26.77 22.91
CA ILE A 97 2.82 26.50 24.23
C ILE A 97 3.54 27.29 25.32
N GLU A 98 4.87 27.31 25.33
CA GLU A 98 5.67 28.03 26.34
C GLU A 98 5.47 29.55 26.27
N THR A 99 5.20 30.09 25.08
CA THR A 99 5.00 31.53 24.87
C THR A 99 3.56 32.00 25.08
N ASP A 100 2.59 31.12 25.39
CA ASP A 100 1.20 31.52 25.68
C ASP A 100 1.09 32.12 27.11
N PRO A 101 0.91 33.45 27.25
CA PRO A 101 0.86 34.10 28.55
C PRO A 101 -0.35 33.69 29.41
N GLN A 102 -1.37 33.05 28.82
CA GLN A 102 -2.56 32.61 29.53
C GLN A 102 -2.40 31.26 30.24
N GLN A 103 -1.31 30.53 29.96
CA GLN A 103 -1.06 29.17 30.45
C GLN A 103 0.08 29.10 31.49
N ASN A 104 0.69 30.24 31.82
CA ASN A 104 1.78 30.43 32.78
C ASN A 104 1.33 30.39 34.26
N ASP A 105 0.42 29.48 34.61
CA ASP A 105 0.29 29.09 36.02
C ASP A 105 1.53 28.28 36.39
N LEU A 106 2.23 28.70 37.46
CA LEU A 106 3.54 28.17 37.90
C LEU A 106 3.54 26.63 38.05
N GLU A 107 2.39 26.03 38.35
CA GLU A 107 2.17 24.59 38.51
C GLU A 107 2.19 23.82 37.17
N THR A 108 1.74 24.45 36.08
CA THR A 108 1.70 23.87 34.72
C THR A 108 3.08 23.84 34.08
N VAL A 109 3.91 24.84 34.36
CA VAL A 109 5.30 24.93 33.87
C VAL A 109 6.21 23.94 34.61
N LEU A 110 5.98 23.72 35.91
CA LEU A 110 6.75 22.76 36.72
C LEU A 110 6.47 21.29 36.40
N THR A 111 5.34 20.99 35.75
CA THR A 111 4.93 19.63 35.36
C THR A 111 5.17 19.33 33.88
N HIS A 112 5.55 20.32 33.07
CA HIS A 112 5.81 20.15 31.65
C HIS A 112 7.23 19.62 31.41
N ASP A 113 7.40 18.29 31.53
CA ASP A 113 8.63 17.62 31.09
C ASP A 113 8.67 17.58 29.57
N THR A 114 9.18 18.66 28.97
CA THR A 114 9.38 18.82 27.52
C THR A 114 10.16 17.65 26.93
N GLY A 115 11.10 17.06 27.69
CA GLY A 115 11.86 15.89 27.28
C GLY A 115 10.99 14.69 26.93
N THR A 116 9.91 14.46 27.70
CA THR A 116 9.00 13.32 27.45
C THR A 116 8.19 13.50 26.17
N ALA A 117 7.71 14.71 25.86
CA ALA A 117 6.94 14.99 24.66
C ALA A 117 7.77 14.73 23.39
N TYR A 118 9.04 15.16 23.39
CA TYR A 118 9.97 14.90 22.29
C TYR A 118 10.25 13.41 22.10
N LEU A 119 10.48 12.67 23.18
CA LEU A 119 10.72 11.23 23.12
C LEU A 119 9.50 10.48 22.58
N VAL A 120 8.30 10.87 22.99
CA VAL A 120 7.04 10.30 22.47
C VAL A 120 6.88 10.62 20.98
N GLY A 121 7.13 11.87 20.57
CA GLY A 121 7.07 12.26 19.16
C GLY A 121 8.04 11.48 18.27
N LEU A 122 9.30 11.34 18.72
CA LEU A 122 10.31 10.52 18.03
C LEU A 122 9.93 9.04 18.01
N ALA A 123 9.39 8.50 19.10
CA ALA A 123 8.93 7.12 19.14
C ALA A 123 7.81 6.87 18.12
N ILE A 124 6.83 7.77 18.03
CA ILE A 124 5.74 7.70 17.05
C ILE A 124 6.28 7.73 15.61
N GLN A 125 7.20 8.66 15.30
CA GLN A 125 7.82 8.73 13.98
C GLN A 125 8.54 7.43 13.61
N ASN A 126 9.31 6.85 14.54
CA ASN A 126 10.02 5.59 14.32
C ASN A 126 9.07 4.40 14.17
N LEU A 127 7.98 4.34 14.94
CA LEU A 127 6.95 3.30 14.77
C LEU A 127 6.29 3.37 13.40
N ILE A 128 5.99 4.57 12.90
CA ILE A 128 5.39 4.78 11.58
C ILE A 128 6.38 4.42 10.46
N LEU A 129 7.64 4.81 10.59
CA LEU A 129 8.73 4.39 9.70
C LEU A 129 8.84 2.86 9.64
N LEU A 130 8.89 2.19 10.79
CA LEU A 130 8.97 0.73 10.88
C LEU A 130 7.74 0.06 10.25
N ALA A 131 6.54 0.58 10.50
CA ALA A 131 5.32 0.07 9.87
C ALA A 131 5.38 0.18 8.34
N GLY A 132 5.84 1.31 7.81
CA GLY A 132 6.03 1.52 6.37
C GLY A 132 7.05 0.55 5.77
N LEU A 133 8.19 0.34 6.45
CA LEU A 133 9.20 -0.64 6.04
C LEU A 133 8.64 -2.07 6.00
N VAL A 134 7.91 -2.50 7.04
CA VAL A 134 7.28 -3.83 7.08
C VAL A 134 6.29 -4.01 5.93
N VAL A 135 5.46 -3.01 5.67
CA VAL A 135 4.50 -3.04 4.55
C VAL A 135 5.21 -3.15 3.21
N GLY A 136 6.25 -2.35 2.96
CA GLY A 136 6.99 -2.40 1.70
C GLY A 136 7.77 -3.71 1.52
N LEU A 137 8.34 -4.29 2.58
CA LEU A 137 8.95 -5.62 2.54
C LEU A 137 7.93 -6.73 2.21
N ARG A 138 6.71 -6.65 2.77
CA ARG A 138 5.63 -7.58 2.41
C ARG A 138 5.22 -7.43 0.95
N GLN A 139 5.12 -6.20 0.44
CA GLN A 139 4.83 -5.94 -0.97
C GLN A 139 5.94 -6.45 -1.90
N ARG A 140 7.21 -6.37 -1.47
CA ARG A 140 8.36 -6.89 -2.23
C ARG A 140 8.23 -8.38 -2.53
N ARG A 141 7.83 -9.20 -1.55
CA ARG A 141 7.61 -10.64 -1.75
C ARG A 141 6.47 -10.90 -2.75
N LYS A 142 5.32 -10.26 -2.55
CA LYS A 142 4.15 -10.43 -3.44
C LYS A 142 4.47 -10.06 -4.90
N ARG A 143 5.24 -8.99 -5.11
CA ARG A 143 5.67 -8.57 -6.45
C ARG A 143 6.66 -9.53 -7.08
N GLY A 144 7.58 -10.09 -6.29
CA GLY A 144 8.50 -11.11 -6.78
C GLY A 144 7.76 -12.32 -7.35
N ILE A 145 6.77 -12.83 -6.61
CA ILE A 145 5.90 -13.92 -7.07
C ILE A 145 5.15 -13.51 -8.33
N ALA A 146 4.54 -12.33 -8.36
CA ALA A 146 3.80 -11.86 -9.53
C ALA A 146 4.69 -11.75 -10.79
N TRP A 147 5.95 -11.30 -10.66
CA TRP A 147 6.88 -11.21 -11.79
C TRP A 147 7.39 -12.57 -12.25
N ASP A 148 7.61 -13.49 -11.32
CA ASP A 148 7.97 -14.87 -11.64
C ASP A 148 6.83 -15.59 -12.37
N THR A 149 5.58 -15.38 -11.92
CA THR A 149 4.38 -15.85 -12.63
C THR A 149 4.24 -15.20 -14.01
N GLU A 150 4.41 -13.88 -14.13
CA GLU A 150 4.36 -13.17 -15.42
C GLU A 150 5.41 -13.72 -16.39
N ALA A 151 6.66 -13.89 -15.94
CA ALA A 151 7.74 -14.44 -16.77
C ALA A 151 7.47 -15.89 -17.20
N SER A 152 6.98 -16.73 -16.28
CA SER A 152 6.59 -18.12 -16.59
C SER A 152 5.44 -18.17 -17.61
N ASN A 153 4.47 -17.27 -17.51
CA ASN A 153 3.31 -17.23 -18.40
C ASN A 153 3.67 -16.72 -19.79
N ILE A 154 4.61 -15.76 -19.88
CA ILE A 154 5.16 -15.31 -21.17
C ILE A 154 5.90 -16.46 -21.86
N ALA A 155 6.79 -17.15 -21.14
CA ALA A 155 7.51 -18.31 -21.68
C ALA A 155 6.54 -19.42 -22.13
N PHE A 156 5.49 -19.67 -21.34
CA PHE A 156 4.45 -20.63 -21.71
C PHE A 156 3.75 -20.27 -23.04
N PHE A 157 3.45 -18.99 -23.27
CA PHE A 157 2.87 -18.52 -24.53
C PHE A 157 3.83 -18.73 -25.70
N GLU A 158 5.11 -18.37 -25.52
CA GLU A 158 6.15 -18.58 -26.53
C GLU A 158 6.34 -20.07 -26.86
N ASP A 159 6.38 -20.94 -25.86
CA ASP A 159 6.58 -22.39 -26.02
C ASP A 159 5.42 -23.10 -26.74
N HIS A 160 4.21 -22.56 -26.68
CA HIS A 160 3.01 -23.10 -27.34
C HIS A 160 2.61 -22.31 -28.60
N GLY A 161 3.46 -21.36 -29.02
CA GLY A 161 3.20 -20.48 -30.17
C GLY A 161 1.87 -19.72 -30.08
N LEU A 162 1.53 -19.28 -28.87
CA LEU A 162 0.38 -18.44 -28.60
C LEU A 162 0.79 -16.96 -28.73
N GLU A 163 0.23 -16.27 -29.73
CA GLU A 163 0.46 -14.85 -29.98
C GLU A 163 -0.67 -14.01 -29.37
N PRO A 164 -0.41 -13.17 -28.35
CA PRO A 164 -1.42 -12.27 -27.80
C PRO A 164 -1.77 -11.19 -28.83
N LEU A 165 -3.07 -11.03 -29.14
CA LEU A 165 -3.56 -10.00 -30.07
C LEU A 165 -4.02 -8.75 -29.31
N ASP A 166 -4.71 -8.95 -28.18
CA ASP A 166 -5.13 -7.89 -27.24
C ASP A 166 -5.30 -8.48 -25.82
N ASP A 167 -5.88 -7.73 -24.89
CA ASP A 167 -6.05 -8.13 -23.48
C ASP A 167 -6.93 -9.39 -23.30
N GLU A 168 -7.82 -9.69 -24.24
CA GLU A 168 -8.78 -10.79 -24.16
C GLU A 168 -8.63 -11.82 -25.29
N ASN A 169 -7.86 -11.52 -26.34
CA ASN A 169 -7.74 -12.34 -27.54
C ASN A 169 -6.29 -12.76 -27.81
N PHE A 170 -6.12 -14.01 -28.26
CA PHE A 170 -4.84 -14.52 -28.76
C PHE A 170 -5.04 -15.43 -29.96
N ARG A 171 -3.94 -15.78 -30.62
CA ARG A 171 -3.88 -16.67 -31.78
C ARG A 171 -2.93 -17.84 -31.52
N ASP A 172 -3.26 -19.04 -31.97
CA ASP A 172 -2.33 -20.18 -31.95
C ASP A 172 -1.51 -20.30 -33.26
N GLU A 173 -0.56 -21.24 -33.30
CA GLU A 173 0.27 -21.50 -34.48
C GLU A 173 -0.52 -21.93 -35.71
N GLU A 174 -1.68 -22.55 -35.52
CA GLU A 174 -2.59 -22.94 -36.60
C GLU A 174 -3.39 -21.76 -37.18
N GLY A 175 -3.26 -20.57 -36.57
CA GLY A 175 -3.97 -19.35 -36.96
C GLY A 175 -5.39 -19.26 -36.40
N ASN A 176 -5.80 -20.17 -35.52
CA ASN A 176 -7.08 -20.07 -34.82
C ASN A 176 -7.02 -18.91 -33.82
N ARG A 177 -8.08 -18.09 -33.80
CA ARG A 177 -8.23 -16.99 -32.84
C ARG A 177 -9.11 -17.40 -31.68
N TYR A 178 -8.72 -17.02 -30.48
CA TYR A 178 -9.39 -17.33 -29.24
C TYR A 178 -9.73 -16.05 -28.50
N ARG A 179 -10.93 -15.99 -27.93
CA ARG A 179 -11.39 -14.93 -27.02
C ARG A 179 -11.61 -15.49 -25.62
N LEU A 180 -11.11 -14.82 -24.60
CA LEU A 180 -11.36 -15.16 -23.21
C LEU A 180 -12.86 -15.08 -22.92
N LYS A 181 -13.42 -16.16 -22.40
CA LYS A 181 -14.85 -16.24 -22.11
C LYS A 181 -15.13 -16.31 -20.63
N ASN A 182 -14.44 -17.21 -19.92
CA ASN A 182 -14.63 -17.41 -18.50
C ASN A 182 -13.28 -17.55 -17.79
N VAL A 183 -13.22 -17.05 -16.56
CA VAL A 183 -12.10 -17.24 -15.64
C VAL A 183 -12.61 -18.07 -14.46
N PHE A 184 -12.13 -19.30 -14.34
CA PHE A 184 -12.42 -20.18 -13.22
C PHE A 184 -11.27 -20.14 -12.20
N ASN A 185 -11.38 -20.92 -11.12
CA ASN A 185 -10.37 -20.92 -10.04
C ASN A 185 -9.03 -21.53 -10.45
N SER A 186 -9.00 -22.41 -11.46
CA SER A 186 -7.81 -23.15 -11.90
C SER A 186 -7.67 -23.27 -13.42
N GLU A 187 -8.56 -22.62 -14.17
CA GLU A 187 -8.56 -22.68 -15.63
C GLU A 187 -9.14 -21.41 -16.26
N LEU A 188 -8.66 -21.10 -17.46
CA LEU A 188 -9.19 -20.07 -18.34
C LEU A 188 -9.86 -20.75 -19.53
N GLU A 189 -11.15 -20.44 -19.76
CA GLU A 189 -11.89 -20.94 -20.92
C GLU A 189 -11.87 -19.89 -22.02
N PHE A 190 -11.45 -20.32 -23.20
CA PHE A 190 -11.42 -19.50 -24.40
C PHE A 190 -12.37 -20.04 -25.47
N GLN A 191 -13.05 -19.12 -26.15
CA GLN A 191 -13.91 -19.40 -27.29
C GLN A 191 -13.15 -19.18 -28.58
N ALA A 192 -13.08 -20.21 -29.44
CA ALA A 192 -12.54 -20.05 -30.78
C ALA A 192 -13.50 -19.18 -31.63
N GLU A 193 -12.97 -18.10 -32.21
CA GLU A 193 -13.74 -17.22 -33.08
C GLU A 193 -14.07 -17.92 -34.40
N GLY A 194 -15.31 -17.76 -34.88
CA GLY A 194 -15.77 -18.38 -36.12
C GLY A 194 -16.03 -19.89 -36.04
N ARG A 195 -15.74 -20.57 -34.91
CA ARG A 195 -15.98 -22.01 -34.75
C ARG A 195 -16.98 -22.29 -33.62
N ARG A 196 -18.18 -22.74 -33.97
CA ARG A 196 -19.24 -23.07 -33.00
C ARG A 196 -18.90 -24.37 -32.26
N GLY A 197 -19.13 -24.40 -30.95
CA GLY A 197 -18.91 -25.61 -30.13
C GLY A 197 -17.44 -25.95 -29.87
N LYS A 198 -16.51 -25.05 -30.22
CA LYS A 198 -15.08 -25.22 -29.99
C LYS A 198 -14.58 -24.30 -28.86
N ARG A 199 -13.71 -24.85 -28.02
CA ARG A 199 -13.09 -24.16 -26.88
C ARG A 199 -11.61 -24.49 -26.78
N GLY A 200 -10.87 -23.64 -26.09
CA GLY A 200 -9.52 -23.92 -25.62
C GLY A 200 -9.44 -23.62 -24.13
N TYR A 201 -8.56 -24.32 -23.43
CA TYR A 201 -8.41 -24.23 -21.98
C TYR A 201 -6.94 -24.06 -21.63
N ILE A 202 -6.64 -23.07 -20.79
CA ILE A 202 -5.34 -22.94 -20.12
C ILE A 202 -5.54 -23.27 -18.65
N LEU A 203 -4.85 -24.30 -18.17
CA LEU A 203 -4.81 -24.63 -16.74
C LEU A 203 -3.71 -23.83 -16.05
N PHE A 204 -3.93 -23.42 -14.80
CA PHE A 204 -2.92 -22.73 -14.00
C PHE A 204 -2.81 -23.25 -12.57
N ASP A 205 -1.62 -23.10 -11.98
CA ASP A 205 -1.31 -23.56 -10.63
C ASP A 205 -1.83 -22.60 -9.54
N GLU A 206 -1.60 -22.94 -8.26
CA GLU A 206 -1.99 -22.11 -7.11
C GLU A 206 -1.34 -20.70 -7.09
N ASN A 207 -0.24 -20.52 -7.83
CA ASN A 207 0.46 -19.24 -7.97
C ASN A 207 0.07 -18.48 -9.24
N GLY A 208 -0.87 -19.00 -10.03
CA GLY A 208 -1.34 -18.43 -11.30
C GLY A 208 -0.42 -18.67 -12.49
N LYS A 209 0.53 -19.63 -12.39
CA LYS A 209 1.41 -20.02 -13.50
C LYS A 209 0.68 -20.95 -14.45
N TYR A 210 0.75 -20.69 -15.75
CA TYR A 210 0.18 -21.55 -16.78
C TYR A 210 0.92 -22.88 -16.84
N VAL A 211 0.19 -23.98 -16.82
CA VAL A 211 0.72 -25.35 -16.74
C VAL A 211 0.50 -26.13 -18.03
N SER A 212 -0.67 -25.97 -18.66
CA SER A 212 -1.00 -26.73 -19.86
C SER A 212 -2.01 -26.00 -20.76
N TRP A 213 -1.86 -26.20 -22.06
CA TRP A 213 -2.76 -25.72 -23.10
C TRP A 213 -3.48 -26.90 -23.75
N SER A 214 -4.81 -26.88 -23.77
CA SER A 214 -5.59 -28.00 -24.34
C SER A 214 -5.63 -28.01 -25.86
N GLY A 215 -5.28 -26.89 -26.51
CA GLY A 215 -5.63 -26.66 -27.92
C GLY A 215 -7.15 -26.60 -28.14
N LEU A 216 -7.54 -26.68 -29.40
CA LEU A 216 -8.93 -26.63 -29.83
C LEU A 216 -9.67 -27.94 -29.51
N THR A 217 -10.56 -27.91 -28.53
CA THR A 217 -11.37 -29.04 -28.08
C THR A 217 -12.86 -28.83 -28.37
N ASN A 218 -13.62 -29.92 -28.46
CA ASN A 218 -15.10 -29.86 -28.51
C ASN A 218 -15.63 -29.64 -27.09
N ILE A 219 -16.70 -28.85 -26.98
CA ILE A 219 -17.47 -28.76 -25.74
C ILE A 219 -18.15 -30.12 -25.53
N SER A 220 -17.74 -30.85 -24.49
CA SER A 220 -18.41 -32.06 -24.01
C SER A 220 -19.74 -31.73 -23.35
#